data_AF-A0A1Q8EBB6-F1
#
_entry.id   AF-A0A1Q8EBB6-F1
#
_cell.length_a   1.000
_cell.length_b   1.000
_cell.length_c   1.000
_cell.angle_alpha   90.00
_cell.angle_beta   90.00
_cell.angle_gamma   90.00
#
_symmetry.space_group_name_H-M   'P 1'
#
loop_
_entity.id
_entity.type
_entity.pdbx_description
1 polymer ?
#
loop_
_entity_poly.entity_id
_entity_poly.type
_entity_poly.pdbx_seq_one_letter_code
_entity_poly.pdbx_strand_id
1 'polypeptide(L)'
;MPITKFIESYCSNEIVEDVKRLMAEEMDLFSSSLFEGGVLKELMFQKADLISIHPKLKRVNLILLHISLTVSANCLLEYAGNKVWKEATYDLTLDYYLRGPLKTS
;
A
#
# COMPACT_ATOMS: atom_id res chain seq x y z
N MET A 1 -4.26 -21.40 -8.85
CA MET A 1 -3.02 -22.17 -9.09
C MET A 1 -2.23 -22.26 -7.78
N PRO A 2 -1.45 -23.33 -7.53
CA PRO A 2 -0.68 -23.50 -6.29
C PRO A 2 0.30 -22.35 -6.00
N ILE A 3 0.93 -21.83 -7.06
CA ILE A 3 1.87 -20.69 -6.97
C ILE A 3 1.18 -19.40 -6.52
N THR A 4 -0.02 -19.10 -7.01
CA THR A 4 -0.75 -17.88 -6.62
C THR A 4 -1.08 -17.88 -5.13
N LYS A 5 -1.60 -18.99 -4.61
CA LYS A 5 -1.90 -19.14 -3.18
C LYS A 5 -0.65 -19.08 -2.30
N PHE A 6 0.47 -19.64 -2.78
CA PHE A 6 1.76 -19.55 -2.09
C PHE A 6 2.27 -18.11 -2.05
N ILE A 7 2.23 -17.40 -3.18
CA ILE A 7 2.62 -15.99 -3.29
C ILE A 7 1.74 -15.12 -2.38
N GLU A 8 0.42 -15.31 -2.43
CA GLU A 8 -0.54 -14.58 -1.58
C GLU A 8 -0.25 -14.81 -0.09
N SER A 9 -0.07 -16.05 0.33
CA SER A 9 0.23 -16.39 1.73
C SER A 9 1.59 -15.90 2.20
N TYR A 10 2.61 -15.92 1.34
CA TYR A 10 3.99 -15.61 1.73
C TYR A 10 4.28 -14.11 1.70
N CYS A 11 3.71 -13.40 0.72
CA CYS A 11 4.10 -12.01 0.45
C CYS A 11 3.13 -10.99 1.05
N SER A 12 1.93 -11.40 1.47
CA SER A 12 0.90 -10.47 1.97
C SER A 12 1.37 -9.62 3.13
N ASN A 13 2.04 -10.22 4.13
CA ASN A 13 2.56 -9.45 5.27
C ASN A 13 3.65 -8.45 4.85
N GLU A 14 4.54 -8.83 3.94
CA GLU A 14 5.61 -7.96 3.43
C GLU A 14 5.01 -6.78 2.64
N ILE A 15 4.04 -7.06 1.76
CA ILE A 15 3.31 -6.03 1.00
C ILE A 15 2.62 -5.04 1.94
N VAL A 16 1.97 -5.52 3.01
CA VAL A 16 1.27 -4.66 3.97
C VAL A 16 2.24 -3.77 4.75
N GLU A 17 3.38 -4.33 5.20
CA GLU A 17 4.40 -3.54 5.90
C GLU A 17 5.08 -2.51 4.99
N ASP A 18 5.32 -2.84 3.73
CA ASP A 18 5.86 -1.89 2.76
C ASP A 18 4.86 -0.77 2.43
N VAL A 19 3.56 -1.08 2.34
CA VAL A 19 2.51 -0.06 2.20
C VAL A 19 2.45 0.85 3.42
N LYS A 20 2.52 0.28 4.62
CA LYS A 20 2.55 1.05 5.87
C LYS A 20 3.77 1.98 5.91
N ARG A 21 4.93 1.52 5.44
CA ARG A 21 6.14 2.35 5.30
C ARG A 21 5.94 3.46 4.27
N LEU A 22 5.38 3.13 3.11
CA LEU A 22 5.08 4.09 2.06
C LEU A 22 4.16 5.22 2.57
N MET A 23 3.15 4.89 3.39
CA MET A 23 2.26 5.91 4.00
C MET A 23 2.99 6.84 4.97
N ALA A 24 4.02 6.34 5.66
CA ALA A 24 4.80 7.13 6.61
C ALA A 24 5.85 8.01 5.92
N GLU A 25 6.48 7.50 4.86
CA GLU A 25 7.56 8.19 4.14
C GLU A 25 7.05 9.14 3.06
N GLU A 26 5.98 8.76 2.36
CA GLU A 26 5.47 9.45 1.17
C GLU A 26 3.99 9.86 1.38
N MET A 27 3.71 10.51 2.50
CA MET A 27 2.36 10.94 2.90
C MET A 27 1.66 11.80 1.83
N ASP A 28 2.44 12.53 1.02
CA ASP A 28 1.92 13.35 -0.08
C ASP A 28 1.21 12.54 -1.17
N LEU A 29 1.60 11.28 -1.39
CA LEU A 29 0.90 10.37 -2.33
C LEU A 29 -0.54 10.08 -1.88
N PHE A 30 -0.79 10.19 -0.57
CA PHE A 30 -2.09 9.95 0.07
C PHE A 30 -2.82 11.26 0.37
N SER A 31 -2.21 12.42 0.07
CA SER A 31 -2.83 13.74 0.15
C SER A 31 -3.82 13.94 -1.02
N SER A 32 -4.81 13.07 -1.09
CA SER A 32 -5.81 13.09 -2.16
C SER A 32 -6.70 14.33 -2.07
N SER A 33 -7.32 14.66 -3.19
CA SER A 33 -8.42 15.63 -3.31
C SER A 33 -9.66 15.30 -2.45
N LEU A 34 -9.65 14.20 -1.68
CA LEU A 34 -10.73 13.81 -0.76
C LEU A 34 -10.95 14.81 0.39
N PHE A 35 -9.97 15.69 0.64
CA PHE A 35 -10.01 16.66 1.71
C PHE A 35 -10.06 18.08 1.14
N GLU A 36 -11.20 18.47 0.57
CA GLU A 36 -11.42 19.82 0.04
C GLU A 36 -11.00 20.88 1.06
N GLY A 37 -9.91 21.60 0.77
CA GLY A 37 -9.39 22.70 1.58
C GLY A 37 -8.60 22.33 2.83
N GLY A 38 -8.30 21.05 3.07
CA GLY A 38 -7.55 20.58 4.24
C GLY A 38 -6.12 20.18 3.91
N VAL A 39 -5.16 20.53 4.77
CA VAL A 39 -3.77 20.07 4.64
C VAL A 39 -3.57 18.83 5.53
N LEU A 40 -3.11 17.73 4.94
CA LEU A 40 -2.76 16.52 5.67
C LEU A 40 -1.51 16.78 6.53
N LYS A 41 -1.62 16.55 7.84
CA LYS A 41 -0.54 16.74 8.83
C LYS A 41 0.02 15.43 9.34
N GLU A 42 -0.86 14.45 9.58
CA GLU A 42 -0.48 13.12 10.05
C GLU A 42 -1.35 12.08 9.37
N LEU A 43 -0.76 10.91 9.10
CA LEU A 43 -1.41 9.77 8.49
C LEU A 43 -1.03 8.51 9.27
N MET A 44 -2.02 7.87 9.88
CA MET A 44 -1.85 6.69 10.71
C MET A 44 -2.56 5.49 10.09
N PHE A 45 -1.78 4.55 9.58
CA PHE A 45 -2.26 3.26 9.11
C PHE A 45 -3.12 2.55 10.18
N GLN A 46 -4.27 2.00 9.79
CA GLN A 46 -5.11 1.16 10.64
C GLN A 46 -5.13 -0.27 10.14
N LYS A 47 -5.49 -0.45 8.86
CA LYS A 47 -5.73 -1.77 8.28
C LYS A 47 -5.46 -1.74 6.77
N ALA A 48 -4.98 -2.86 6.25
CA ALA A 48 -4.97 -3.14 4.82
C ALA A 48 -5.74 -4.43 4.56
N ASP A 49 -6.67 -4.37 3.61
CA ASP A 49 -7.39 -5.51 3.08
C ASP A 49 -6.91 -5.76 1.65
N LEU A 50 -6.26 -6.91 1.45
CA LEU A 50 -5.81 -7.34 0.13
C LEU A 50 -7.02 -7.79 -0.70
N ILE A 51 -7.30 -7.11 -1.81
CA ILE A 51 -8.44 -7.41 -2.68
C ILE A 51 -8.07 -8.48 -3.70
N SER A 52 -6.93 -8.29 -4.39
CA SER A 52 -6.47 -9.23 -5.40
C SER A 52 -4.96 -9.18 -5.60
N ILE A 53 -4.40 -10.31 -6.02
CA ILE A 53 -3.02 -10.44 -6.49
C ILE A 53 -3.01 -11.15 -7.83
N HIS A 54 -2.46 -10.49 -8.84
CA HIS A 54 -2.31 -11.04 -10.17
C HIS A 54 -0.82 -11.19 -10.51
N PRO A 55 -0.24 -12.39 -10.33
CA PRO A 55 1.14 -12.63 -10.69
C PRO A 55 1.31 -12.71 -12.20
N LYS A 56 2.32 -12.02 -12.73
CA LYS A 56 2.73 -12.05 -14.13
C LYS A 56 4.22 -12.34 -14.23
N LEU A 57 4.57 -13.45 -14.87
CA LEU A 57 5.96 -13.77 -15.19
C LEU A 57 6.45 -12.78 -16.26
N LYS A 58 7.43 -11.94 -15.91
CA LYS A 58 8.02 -10.97 -16.84
C LYS A 58 9.21 -11.56 -17.58
N ARG A 59 10.04 -12.33 -16.87
CA ARG A 59 11.18 -13.11 -17.39
C ARG A 59 11.55 -14.20 -16.39
N VAL A 60 12.50 -15.06 -16.74
CA VAL A 60 13.05 -16.09 -15.84
C VAL A 60 13.45 -15.45 -14.50
N ASN A 61 12.95 -16.01 -13.39
CA ASN A 61 13.17 -15.54 -12.01
C ASN A 61 12.68 -14.13 -11.67
N LEU A 62 11.80 -13.52 -12.47
CA LEU A 62 11.18 -12.24 -12.17
C LEU A 62 9.66 -12.31 -12.32
N ILE A 63 8.98 -12.23 -11.18
CA ILE A 63 7.52 -12.15 -11.12
C ILE A 63 7.15 -10.72 -10.73
N LEU A 64 6.31 -10.10 -11.56
CA LEU A 64 5.59 -8.89 -11.16
C LEU A 64 4.27 -9.32 -10.54
N LEU A 65 3.95 -8.79 -9.37
CA LEU A 65 2.63 -8.88 -8.77
C LEU A 65 1.90 -7.57 -9.02
N HIS A 66 0.76 -7.64 -9.68
CA HIS A 66 -0.18 -6.54 -9.70
C HIS A 66 -1.16 -6.73 -8.54
N ILE A 67 -1.18 -5.79 -7.62
CA ILE A 67 -1.86 -5.94 -6.32
C ILE A 67 -2.89 -4.83 -6.18
N SER A 68 -4.12 -5.19 -5.86
CA SER A 68 -5.14 -4.25 -5.41
C SER A 68 -5.38 -4.45 -3.92
N LEU A 69 -5.40 -3.36 -3.16
CA LEU A 69 -5.70 -3.38 -1.74
C LEU A 69 -6.48 -2.13 -1.33
N THR A 70 -7.30 -2.29 -0.30
CA THR A 70 -7.97 -1.18 0.36
C THR A 70 -7.28 -0.92 1.69
N VAL A 71 -6.90 0.33 1.94
CA VAL A 71 -6.20 0.73 3.16
C VAL A 71 -7.05 1.73 3.93
N SER A 72 -7.32 1.43 5.18
CA SER A 72 -7.97 2.35 6.11
C SER A 72 -6.91 3.04 6.96
N ALA A 73 -7.06 4.35 7.14
CA ALA A 73 -6.17 5.15 7.95
C ALA A 73 -6.89 6.31 8.64
N ASN A 74 -6.34 6.72 9.77
CA ASN A 74 -6.73 7.95 10.46
C ASN A 74 -5.83 9.09 10.00
N CYS A 75 -6.45 10.18 9.58
CA CYS A 75 -5.79 11.35 9.03
C CYS A 75 -6.01 12.55 9.96
N LEU A 76 -4.94 13.26 10.30
CA LEU A 76 -5.04 14.57 10.93
C LEU A 76 -5.00 15.63 9.85
N LEU A 77 -6.10 16.36 9.70
CA LEU A 77 -6.25 17.41 8.70
C LEU A 77 -6.27 18.76 9.37
N GLU A 78 -5.61 19.74 8.78
CA GLU A 78 -5.64 21.12 9.22
C GLU A 78 -6.43 22.00 8.24
N TYR A 79 -7.47 22.65 8.74
CA TYR A 79 -8.35 23.57 8.02
C TYR A 79 -8.31 24.94 8.67
N ALA A 80 -7.69 25.92 8.03
CA ALA A 80 -7.61 27.30 8.52
C ALA A 80 -7.16 27.40 10.01
N GLY A 81 -6.18 26.56 10.41
CA GLY A 81 -5.65 26.49 11.77
C GLY A 81 -6.37 25.51 12.72
N ASN A 82 -7.51 24.93 12.31
CA ASN A 82 -8.22 23.91 13.09
C ASN A 82 -7.77 22.51 12.69
N LYS A 83 -7.40 21.68 13.67
CA LYS A 83 -6.99 20.29 13.45
C LYS A 83 -8.15 19.33 13.71
N VAL A 84 -8.43 18.45 12.74
CA VAL A 84 -9.53 17.49 12.80
C VAL A 84 -9.02 16.11 12.41
N TRP A 85 -9.34 15.10 13.25
CA TRP A 85 -9.13 13.70 12.91
C TRP A 85 -10.28 13.20 12.03
N LYS A 86 -9.94 12.51 10.93
CA LYS A 86 -10.90 11.90 10.03
C LYS A 86 -10.40 10.53 9.59
N GLU A 87 -11.31 9.58 9.50
CA GLU A 87 -11.03 8.29 8.90
C GLU A 87 -11.11 8.39 7.38
N ALA A 88 -10.16 7.76 6.70
CA ALA A 88 -10.08 7.71 5.26
C ALA A 88 -9.77 6.30 4.77
N THR A 89 -10.33 5.97 3.62
CA THR A 89 -10.09 4.71 2.93
C THR A 89 -9.48 5.01 1.57
N TYR A 90 -8.39 4.30 1.26
CA TYR A 90 -7.62 4.44 0.05
C TYR A 90 -7.63 3.13 -0.72
N ASP A 91 -8.11 3.17 -1.96
CA ASP A 91 -7.98 2.04 -2.88
C ASP A 91 -6.68 2.19 -3.66
N LEU A 92 -5.73 1.30 -3.35
CA LEU A 92 -4.39 1.31 -3.91
C LEU A 92 -4.23 0.20 -4.94
N THR A 93 -3.50 0.54 -6.00
CA THR A 93 -3.03 -0.43 -6.99
C THR A 93 -1.51 -0.33 -7.08
N LEU A 94 -0.82 -1.45 -6.88
CA LEU A 94 0.64 -1.50 -6.78
C LEU A 94 1.20 -2.56 -7.73
N ASP A 95 2.33 -2.22 -8.34
CA ASP A 95 3.15 -3.13 -9.13
C ASP A 95 4.38 -3.54 -8.29
N TYR A 96 4.34 -4.76 -7.70
CA TYR A 96 5.35 -5.26 -6.77
C TYR A 96 6.24 -6.32 -7.42
N TYR A 97 7.54 -6.08 -7.48
CA TYR A 97 8.48 -7.06 -8.04
C TYR A 97 8.95 -8.04 -6.98
N LEU A 98 8.55 -9.30 -7.11
CA LEU A 98 9.17 -10.38 -6.37
C LEU A 98 10.54 -10.68 -6.99
N ARG A 99 11.59 -10.23 -6.32
CA ARG A 99 12.95 -10.70 -6.58
C ARG A 99 13.17 -11.94 -5.72
N GLY A 100 13.52 -13.06 -6.36
CA GLY A 100 14.06 -14.20 -5.62
C GLY A 100 15.33 -13.77 -4.87
N PRO A 101 15.77 -14.53 -3.84
CA PRO A 101 17.01 -14.22 -3.14
C PRO A 101 18.13 -14.05 -4.17
N LEU A 102 18.79 -12.90 -4.14
CA LEU A 102 20.02 -12.67 -4.89
C LEU A 102 20.98 -13.78 -4.49
N LYS A 103 21.20 -14.76 -5.38
CA LYS A 103 22.37 -15.64 -5.25
C LYS A 103 23.57 -14.72 -5.42
N THR A 104 24.19 -14.36 -4.31
CA THR A 104 25.56 -13.86 -4.30
C THR A 104 26.42 -15.00 -4.81
N SER A 105 26.72 -14.97 -6.10
CA SER A 105 27.75 -15.80 -6.74
C SER A 105 29.13 -15.27 -6.37
#